data_AF-A0A265QAZ7-F1
#
_entry.id   AF-A0A265QAZ7-F1
#
_cell.length_a   1.000
_cell.length_b   1.000
_cell.length_c   1.000
_cell.angle_alpha   90.00
_cell.angle_beta   90.00
_cell.angle_gamma   90.00
#
_symmetry.space_group_name_H-M   'P 1'
#
loop_
_entity.id
_entity.type
_entity.pdbx_description
1 polymer ?
#
loop_
_entity_poly.entity_id
_entity_poly.type
_entity_poly.pdbx_seq_one_letter_code
_entity_poly.pdbx_strand_id
1 'polypeptide(L)'
;MENFKKLDLYQNTINELRPFEGELLKQIKDFYRVGLTWTSNALDGDSLTESETKVLIEHRLTVGGRLLRDMFEAVSHAKAYDYMFTLLRNKEIAEKDIPYLHKLVCPAWA
;
A
#
# COMPACT_ATOMS: atom_id res chain seq x y z
N MET A 1 -19.11 15.16 17.23
CA MET A 1 -18.28 15.22 18.44
C MET A 1 -17.98 13.85 19.03
N GLU A 2 -18.95 12.94 19.16
CA GLU A 2 -18.70 11.59 19.71
C GLU A 2 -17.76 10.73 18.85
N ASN A 3 -17.86 10.80 17.52
CA ASN A 3 -16.96 10.07 16.62
C ASN A 3 -15.50 10.52 16.72
N PHE A 4 -15.25 11.82 16.95
CA PHE A 4 -13.89 12.33 17.16
C PHE A 4 -13.28 11.78 18.46
N LYS A 5 -14.07 11.72 19.54
CA LYS A 5 -13.61 11.10 20.80
C LYS A 5 -13.27 9.61 20.64
N LYS A 6 -14.05 8.87 19.84
CA LYS A 6 -13.75 7.45 19.53
C LYS A 6 -12.48 7.33 18.68
N LEU A 7 -12.29 8.21 17.71
CA LEU A 7 -11.08 8.25 16.89
C LEU A 7 -9.83 8.53 17.73
N ASP A 8 -9.90 9.52 18.62
CA ASP A 8 -8.81 9.85 19.55
C ASP A 8 -8.50 8.66 20.47
N LEU A 9 -9.54 7.99 20.99
CA LEU A 9 -9.38 6.79 21.82
C LEU A 9 -8.61 5.70 21.08
N TYR A 10 -9.06 5.33 19.86
CA TYR A 10 -8.41 4.28 19.08
C TYR A 10 -6.99 4.65 18.66
N GLN A 11 -6.76 5.91 18.30
CA GLN A 11 -5.42 6.40 17.97
C GLN A 11 -4.48 6.31 19.19
N ASN A 12 -4.95 6.67 20.38
CA ASN A 12 -4.17 6.57 21.62
C ASN A 12 -3.85 5.11 21.96
N THR A 13 -4.84 4.21 21.89
CA THR A 13 -4.60 2.78 22.13
C THR A 13 -3.59 2.19 21.15
N ILE A 14 -3.62 2.59 19.87
CA ILE A 14 -2.62 2.15 18.88
C ILE A 14 -1.23 2.72 19.22
N ASN A 15 -1.16 3.98 19.66
CA ASN A 15 0.10 4.64 19.98
C ASN A 15 0.78 4.01 21.22
N GLU A 16 0.00 3.55 22.21
CA GLU A 16 0.50 2.83 23.39
C GLU A 16 1.17 1.49 23.05
N LEU A 17 0.80 0.88 21.92
CA LEU A 17 1.37 -0.38 21.45
C LEU A 17 2.65 -0.19 20.61
N ARG A 18 3.11 1.05 20.42
CA ARG A 18 4.35 1.35 19.66
C ARG A 18 5.60 1.25 20.55
N PRO A 19 6.77 0.90 20.00
CA PRO A 19 7.00 0.56 18.59
C PRO A 19 6.54 -0.87 18.25
N PHE A 20 5.92 -1.02 17.07
CA PHE A 20 5.77 -2.35 16.47
C PHE A 20 7.14 -2.76 15.94
N GLU A 21 7.68 -3.89 16.38
CA GLU A 21 9.00 -4.36 15.99
C GLU A 21 8.99 -5.81 15.49
N GLY A 22 10.09 -6.20 14.82
CA GLY A 22 10.31 -7.57 14.37
C GLY A 22 9.26 -8.06 13.37
N GLU A 23 8.86 -9.33 13.54
CA GLU A 23 7.97 -10.03 12.62
C GLU A 23 6.54 -9.45 12.63
N LEU A 24 6.06 -8.94 13.76
CA LEU A 24 4.73 -8.34 13.84
C LEU A 24 4.61 -7.12 12.92
N LEU A 25 5.61 -6.23 12.96
CA LEU A 25 5.63 -5.07 12.07
C LEU A 25 5.65 -5.49 10.59
N LYS A 26 6.44 -6.52 10.27
CA LYS A 26 6.52 -7.05 8.91
C LYS A 26 5.16 -7.59 8.45
N GLN A 27 4.49 -8.41 9.26
CA GLN A 27 3.16 -8.95 8.96
C GLN A 27 2.11 -7.86 8.76
N ILE A 28 2.12 -6.83 9.61
CA ILE A 28 1.22 -5.68 9.47
C ILE A 28 1.49 -4.94 8.15
N LYS A 29 2.77 -4.70 7.82
CA LYS A 29 3.14 -4.07 6.55
C LYS A 29 2.70 -4.90 5.35
N ASP A 30 2.95 -6.21 5.36
CA ASP A 30 2.57 -7.10 4.26
C ASP A 30 1.05 -7.16 4.08
N PHE A 31 0.29 -7.22 5.18
CA PHE A 31 -1.17 -7.16 5.17
C PHE A 31 -1.69 -5.88 4.50
N TYR A 32 -1.20 -4.71 4.94
CA TYR A 32 -1.64 -3.44 4.37
C TYR A 32 -1.11 -3.21 2.96
N ARG A 33 0.07 -3.73 2.61
CA ARG A 33 0.63 -3.65 1.25
C ARG A 33 -0.29 -4.28 0.22
N VAL A 34 -0.79 -5.48 0.52
CA VAL A 34 -1.76 -6.17 -0.35
C VAL A 34 -3.11 -5.45 -0.33
N GLY A 35 -3.66 -5.20 0.85
CA GLY A 35 -5.00 -4.62 0.99
C GLY A 35 -5.13 -3.23 0.36
N LEU A 36 -4.16 -2.35 0.55
CA LEU A 36 -4.17 -1.01 -0.04
C LEU A 36 -3.93 -1.04 -1.55
N THR A 37 -3.08 -1.95 -2.03
CA THR A 37 -2.86 -2.10 -3.47
C THR A 37 -4.12 -2.58 -4.18
N TRP A 38 -4.77 -3.61 -3.64
CA TRP A 38 -6.03 -4.09 -4.20
C TRP A 38 -7.14 -3.03 -4.11
N THR A 39 -7.37 -2.44 -2.94
CA THR A 39 -8.47 -1.49 -2.76
C THR A 39 -8.28 -0.23 -3.61
N SER A 40 -7.06 0.31 -3.74
CA SER A 40 -6.81 1.48 -4.58
C SER A 40 -7.05 1.18 -6.06
N ASN A 41 -6.46 0.11 -6.58
CA ASN A 41 -6.63 -0.26 -7.98
C ASN A 41 -8.07 -0.64 -8.33
N ALA A 42 -8.78 -1.32 -7.42
CA ALA A 42 -10.18 -1.68 -7.62
C ALA A 42 -11.10 -0.44 -7.71
N LEU A 43 -10.77 0.66 -7.02
CA LEU A 43 -11.48 1.94 -7.17
C LEU A 43 -11.30 2.53 -8.57
N ASP A 44 -10.15 2.28 -9.21
CA ASP A 44 -9.83 2.74 -10.57
C ASP A 44 -10.31 1.75 -11.67
N GLY A 45 -10.94 0.64 -11.28
CA GLY A 45 -11.55 -0.34 -12.19
C GLY A 45 -10.71 -1.57 -12.52
N ASP A 46 -9.62 -1.81 -11.80
CA ASP A 46 -8.83 -3.05 -11.89
C ASP A 46 -9.70 -4.27 -11.54
N SER A 47 -9.56 -5.33 -12.33
CA SER A 47 -10.36 -6.55 -12.23
C SER A 47 -9.83 -7.61 -11.26
N LEU A 48 -8.62 -7.43 -10.73
CA LEU A 48 -7.98 -8.36 -9.81
C LEU A 48 -8.74 -8.43 -8.47
N THR A 49 -8.96 -9.64 -7.99
CA THR A 49 -9.43 -9.89 -6.63
C THR A 49 -8.30 -9.69 -5.63
N GLU A 50 -8.62 -9.46 -4.36
CA GLU A 50 -7.61 -9.32 -3.29
C GLU A 50 -6.67 -10.53 -3.22
N SER A 51 -7.20 -11.75 -3.41
CA SER A 51 -6.40 -12.98 -3.40
C SER A 51 -5.46 -13.09 -4.61
N GLU A 52 -5.90 -12.65 -5.79
CA GLU A 52 -5.06 -12.58 -6.99
C GLU A 52 -3.94 -11.54 -6.83
N THR A 53 -4.28 -10.35 -6.30
CA THR A 53 -3.32 -9.30 -5.97
C THR A 53 -2.31 -9.78 -4.94
N LYS A 54 -2.74 -10.51 -3.91
CA LYS A 54 -1.86 -11.13 -2.92
C LYS A 54 -0.86 -12.08 -3.57
N VAL A 55 -1.34 -13.02 -4.39
CA VAL A 55 -0.49 -14.00 -5.07
C VAL A 55 0.53 -13.33 -5.98
N LEU A 56 0.13 -12.28 -6.69
CA LEU A 56 1.02 -11.48 -7.52
C LEU A 56 2.11 -10.75 -6.72
N ILE A 57 1.75 -10.10 -5.61
CA ILE A 57 2.64 -9.26 -4.81
C ILE A 57 3.53 -10.06 -3.85
N GLU A 58 3.05 -11.17 -3.31
CA GLU A 58 3.81 -11.97 -2.34
C GLU A 58 4.58 -13.11 -3.03
N HIS A 59 3.94 -13.80 -3.98
CA HIS A 59 4.51 -15.00 -4.61
C HIS A 59 5.09 -14.77 -6.01
N ARG A 60 4.95 -13.55 -6.58
CA ARG A 60 5.44 -13.20 -7.92
C ARG A 60 4.85 -14.09 -9.02
N LEU A 61 3.62 -14.58 -8.81
CA LEU A 61 2.92 -15.42 -9.77
C LEU A 61 1.92 -14.57 -10.55
N THR A 62 1.91 -14.74 -11.87
CA THR A 62 0.93 -14.10 -12.75
C THR A 62 -0.41 -14.83 -12.70
N VAL A 63 -1.49 -14.10 -12.93
CA VAL A 63 -2.85 -14.66 -12.93
C VAL A 63 -3.35 -14.77 -14.37
N GLY A 64 -3.68 -16.00 -14.78
CA GLY A 64 -4.21 -16.26 -16.13
C GLY A 64 -5.60 -15.63 -16.33
N GLY A 65 -5.86 -15.11 -17.53
CA GLY A 65 -7.16 -14.52 -17.89
C GLY A 65 -7.37 -13.08 -17.41
N ARG A 66 -6.37 -12.47 -16.77
CA ARG A 66 -6.38 -11.07 -16.34
C ARG A 66 -5.62 -10.19 -17.32
N LEU A 67 -5.93 -8.90 -17.33
CA LEU A 67 -5.21 -7.93 -18.14
C LEU A 67 -3.77 -7.80 -17.60
N LEU A 68 -2.80 -7.75 -18.52
CA LEU A 68 -1.41 -7.47 -18.13
C LEU A 68 -1.29 -6.10 -17.44
N ARG A 69 -2.10 -5.12 -17.87
CA ARG A 69 -2.18 -3.78 -17.30
C ARG A 69 -2.45 -3.82 -15.79
N ASP A 70 -3.55 -4.44 -15.39
CA ASP A 70 -3.97 -4.65 -13.99
C ASP A 70 -2.82 -5.22 -13.14
N MET A 71 -2.16 -6.28 -13.64
CA MET A 71 -1.02 -6.87 -12.94
C MET A 71 0.18 -5.91 -12.82
N PHE A 72 0.48 -5.13 -13.86
CA PHE A 72 1.55 -4.13 -13.80
C PHE A 72 1.21 -2.98 -12.84
N GLU A 73 -0.02 -2.50 -12.85
CA GLU A 73 -0.50 -1.45 -11.95
C GLU A 73 -0.44 -1.92 -10.50
N ALA A 74 -0.88 -3.15 -10.20
CA ALA A 74 -0.78 -3.73 -8.86
C ALA A 74 0.68 -3.84 -8.39
N VAL A 75 1.58 -4.34 -9.24
CA VAL A 75 3.02 -4.43 -8.90
C VAL A 75 3.62 -3.05 -8.67
N SER A 76 3.19 -2.04 -9.43
CA SER A 76 3.76 -0.69 -9.36
C SER A 76 3.24 0.08 -8.15
N HIS A 77 1.94 -0.05 -7.83
CA HIS A 77 1.37 0.45 -6.59
C HIS A 77 2.01 -0.20 -5.35
N ALA A 78 2.28 -1.51 -5.37
CA ALA A 78 3.00 -2.18 -4.28
C ALA A 78 4.42 -1.60 -4.06
N LYS A 79 5.11 -1.19 -5.14
CA LYS A 79 6.39 -0.47 -5.04
C LYS A 79 6.23 0.95 -4.51
N ALA A 80 5.14 1.64 -4.86
CA ALA A 80 4.82 2.95 -4.30
C ALA A 80 4.63 2.86 -2.78
N TYR A 81 3.90 1.84 -2.31
CA TYR A 81 3.77 1.54 -0.87
C TYR A 81 5.14 1.33 -0.21
N ASP A 82 6.01 0.51 -0.80
CA ASP A 82 7.36 0.27 -0.27
C ASP A 82 8.18 1.57 -0.21
N TYR A 83 8.08 2.44 -1.22
CA TYR A 83 8.75 3.73 -1.24
C TYR A 83 8.25 4.68 -0.15
N MET A 84 6.94 4.72 0.14
CA MET A 84 6.39 5.52 1.24
C MET A 84 7.05 5.17 2.58
N PHE A 85 7.35 3.89 2.84
CA PHE A 85 8.06 3.50 4.06
C PHE A 85 9.51 4.01 4.13
N THR A 86 10.15 4.26 2.99
CA THR A 86 11.49 4.87 2.97
C THR A 86 11.45 6.34 3.37
N LEU A 87 10.34 7.03 3.11
CA LEU A 87 10.14 8.44 3.46
C LEU A 87 9.87 8.66 4.95
N LEU A 88 9.38 7.64 5.67
CA LEU A 88 9.09 7.73 7.11
C LEU A 88 10.31 8.06 7.97
N ARG A 89 11.53 7.88 7.45
CA ARG A 89 12.78 8.22 8.17
C ARG A 89 13.14 9.71 8.06
N ASN A 90 12.49 10.45 7.16
CA ASN A 90 12.71 11.87 6.96
C ASN A 90 11.69 12.68 7.76
N LYS A 91 12.09 13.84 8.26
CA LYS A 91 11.16 14.77 8.94
C LYS A 91 10.15 15.41 7.99
N GLU A 92 10.49 15.49 6.71
CA GLU A 92 9.72 16.20 5.69
C GLU A 92 9.68 15.37 4.41
N ILE A 93 8.59 15.52 3.67
CA ILE A 93 8.45 15.01 2.30
C ILE A 93 8.93 16.12 1.37
N ALA A 94 9.90 15.81 0.51
CA ALA A 94 10.43 16.76 -0.45
C ALA A 94 9.54 16.80 -1.72
N GLU A 95 9.55 17.93 -2.43
CA GLU A 95 8.78 18.11 -3.67
C GLU A 95 9.08 17.00 -4.69
N LYS A 96 10.34 16.54 -4.79
CA LYS A 96 10.77 15.44 -5.67
C LYS A 96 10.12 14.09 -5.37
N ASP A 97 9.64 13.87 -4.15
CA ASP A 97 9.08 12.59 -3.72
C ASP A 97 7.67 12.39 -4.29
N ILE A 98 6.93 13.48 -4.53
CA ILE A 98 5.59 13.47 -5.12
C ILE A 98 5.60 12.96 -6.58
N PRO A 99 6.36 13.53 -7.54
CA PRO A 99 6.41 13.04 -8.91
C PRO A 99 7.03 11.64 -8.97
N TYR A 100 7.92 11.28 -8.05
CA TYR A 100 8.45 9.92 -7.97
C TYR A 100 7.39 8.91 -7.53
N LEU A 101 6.58 9.24 -6.50
CA LEU A 101 5.40 8.44 -6.13
C LEU A 101 4.42 8.31 -7.29
N HIS A 102 4.13 9.41 -8.00
CA HIS A 102 3.25 9.39 -9.16
C HIS A 102 3.76 8.43 -10.25
N LYS A 103 5.06 8.47 -10.55
CA LYS A 103 5.69 7.55 -11.49
C LYS A 103 5.56 6.07 -11.07
N LEU A 104 5.59 5.79 -9.77
CA LEU A 104 5.42 4.44 -9.26
C LEU A 104 3.95 3.98 -9.32
N VAL A 105 2.99 4.84 -9.03
CA VAL A 105 1.56 4.47 -9.08
C VAL A 105 1.07 4.37 -10.51
N CYS A 106 1.50 5.28 -11.39
CA CYS A 106 1.07 5.36 -12.77
C CYS A 106 2.26 5.25 -13.74
N PRO A 107 2.85 4.04 -13.92
CA PRO A 107 4.00 3.86 -14.81
C PRO A 107 3.64 4.03 -16.29
N ALA A 108 2.36 3.97 -16.66
CA ALA A 108 1.90 4.05 -18.05
C ALA A 108 1.86 5.48 -18.61
N TRP A 109 1.98 6.51 -17.77
CA TRP A 109 1.93 7.93 -18.16
C TRP A 109 3.23 8.70 -17.85
N ALA A 110 4.27 8.00 -17.38
CA ALA A 110 5.54 8.55 -16.94
C ALA A 110 6.69 8.35 -17.92
#